data_AF-A0A6P5X8R3-F1
#
_entry.id   AF-A0A6P5X8R3-F1
#
_cell.length_a   1.000
_cell.length_b   1.000
_cell.length_c   1.000
_cell.angle_alpha   90.00
_cell.angle_beta   90.00
_cell.angle_gamma   90.00
#
_symmetry.space_group_name_H-M   'P 1'
#
loop_
_entity.id
_entity.type
_entity.pdbx_description
1 polymer ?
#
loop_
_entity_poly.entity_id
_entity_poly.type
_entity_poly.pdbx_seq_one_letter_code
_entity_poly.pdbx_strand_id
1 'polypeptide(L)'
;MNGILRILALLLDTNLSSTQKDYAQTAQDCGKALITLINDVLDQAKIEAGKLELKFVVFDLRTILDDMLSLFSEKCKSKGVKLAVFVSDKIPKRVVGEPGKFKQIITNLVGNSVKVSGLPYLHSFWH
;
A
#
# COMPACT_ATOMS: atom_id res chain seq x y z
N MET A 1 10.26 15.66 5.94
CA MET A 1 8.93 15.03 5.79
C MET A 1 8.50 14.25 7.02
N ASN A 2 9.29 13.31 7.54
CA ASN A 2 8.96 12.54 8.76
C ASN A 2 8.56 13.42 9.97
N GLY A 3 9.21 14.58 10.14
CA GLY A 3 8.84 15.54 11.19
C GLY A 3 7.43 16.13 11.03
N ILE A 4 7.01 16.41 9.80
CA ILE A 4 5.66 16.94 9.50
C ILE A 4 4.60 15.86 9.80
N LEU A 5 4.84 14.61 9.38
CA LEU A 5 3.94 13.50 9.69
C LEU A 5 3.80 13.26 11.20
N ARG A 6 4.89 13.38 11.95
CA ARG A 6 4.86 13.28 13.41
C ARG A 6 4.05 14.40 14.05
N ILE A 7 4.23 15.64 13.59
CA ILE A 7 3.45 16.79 14.08
C ILE A 7 1.96 16.61 13.75
N LEU A 8 1.62 16.13 12.55
CA LEU A 8 0.23 15.84 12.17
C LEU A 8 -0.37 14.70 13.00
N ALA A 9 0.40 13.66 13.32
CA ALA A 9 -0.05 12.60 14.23
C ALA A 9 -0.34 13.15 15.64
N LEU A 10 0.58 13.95 16.19
CA LEU A 10 0.37 14.60 17.49
C LEU A 10 -0.82 15.55 17.47
N LEU A 11 -1.04 16.27 16.37
CA LEU A 11 -2.19 17.17 16.19
C LEU A 11 -3.52 16.38 16.18
N LEU A 12 -3.56 15.24 15.51
CA LEU A 12 -4.73 14.36 15.45
C LEU A 12 -5.08 13.74 16.81
N ASP A 13 -4.12 13.68 17.74
CA ASP A 13 -4.34 13.23 19.12
C ASP A 13 -4.89 14.35 20.05
N THR A 14 -5.09 15.57 19.53
CA THR A 14 -5.69 16.69 20.27
C THR A 14 -7.19 16.82 20.04
N ASN A 15 -7.85 17.68 20.81
CA ASN A 15 -9.27 18.01 20.59
C ASN A 15 -9.43 18.89 19.34
N LEU A 16 -9.77 18.26 18.23
CA LEU A 16 -10.10 18.90 16.96
C LEU A 16 -11.61 18.87 16.70
N SER A 17 -12.13 19.93 16.07
CA SER A 17 -13.45 19.86 15.44
C SER A 17 -13.46 18.84 14.29
N SER A 18 -14.64 18.40 13.85
CA SER A 18 -14.77 17.46 12.72
C SER A 18 -14.03 17.95 11.47
N THR A 19 -14.24 19.21 11.09
CA THR A 19 -13.58 19.82 9.93
C THR A 19 -12.06 19.91 10.09
N GLN A 20 -11.57 20.26 11.29
CA GLN A 20 -10.13 20.32 11.56
C GLN A 20 -9.48 18.92 11.49
N LYS A 21 -10.18 17.91 12.00
CA LYS A 21 -9.74 16.52 11.93
C LYS A 21 -9.65 16.04 10.47
N ASP A 22 -10.66 16.35 9.65
CA ASP A 22 -10.64 16.01 8.22
C ASP A 22 -9.47 16.66 7.48
N TYR A 23 -9.18 17.93 7.77
CA TYR A 23 -8.02 18.62 7.20
C TYR A 23 -6.70 18.02 7.65
N ALA A 24 -6.55 17.74 8.95
CA ALA A 24 -5.33 17.13 9.50
C ALA A 24 -5.10 15.72 8.94
N GLN A 25 -6.17 14.93 8.79
CA GLN A 25 -6.12 13.59 8.20
C GLN A 25 -5.72 13.65 6.73
N THR A 26 -6.37 14.52 5.95
CA THR A 26 -6.04 14.74 4.54
C THR A 26 -4.58 15.17 4.36
N ALA A 27 -4.10 16.11 5.19
CA ALA A 27 -2.71 16.54 5.16
C ALA A 27 -1.74 15.40 5.51
N GLN A 28 -2.08 14.55 6.48
CA GLN A 28 -1.27 13.39 6.86
C GLN A 28 -1.17 12.39 5.71
N ASP A 29 -2.28 12.12 5.02
CA ASP A 29 -2.31 11.17 3.92
C ASP A 29 -1.57 11.70 2.67
N CYS A 30 -1.69 13.01 2.38
CA CYS A 30 -0.86 13.68 1.38
C CYS A 30 0.64 13.58 1.72
N GLY A 31 1.01 13.77 2.99
CA GLY A 31 2.39 13.63 3.44
C GLY A 31 2.94 12.21 3.27
N LYS A 32 2.13 11.19 3.60
CA LYS A 32 2.50 9.77 3.36
C LYS A 32 2.70 9.51 1.88
N ALA A 33 1.78 9.96 1.03
CA ALA A 33 1.87 9.79 -0.42
C ALA A 33 3.13 10.46 -1.00
N LEU A 34 3.48 11.66 -0.53
CA LEU A 34 4.68 12.37 -0.97
C LEU A 34 5.97 11.66 -0.54
N ILE A 35 6.03 11.08 0.67
CA ILE A 35 7.17 10.26 1.09
C ILE A 35 7.34 9.06 0.17
N THR A 36 6.25 8.36 -0.15
CA THR A 36 6.28 7.24 -1.08
C THR A 36 6.85 7.68 -2.43
N LEU A 37 6.35 8.78 -3.00
CA LEU A 37 6.85 9.30 -4.27
C LEU A 37 8.34 9.67 -4.22
N ILE A 38 8.80 10.32 -3.15
CA ILE A 38 10.22 10.66 -2.97
C ILE A 38 11.07 9.38 -2.89
N ASN A 39 10.60 8.38 -2.14
CA ASN A 39 11.31 7.10 -2.02
C ASN A 39 11.37 6.36 -3.37
N ASP A 40 10.29 6.39 -4.16
CA ASP A 40 10.25 5.78 -5.50
C ASP A 40 11.30 6.42 -6.42
N VAL A 41 11.39 7.76 -6.43
CA VAL A 41 12.38 8.49 -7.22
C VAL A 41 13.82 8.19 -6.76
N LEU A 42 14.05 8.16 -5.45
CA LEU A 42 15.37 7.84 -4.89
C LEU A 42 15.79 6.39 -5.18
N ASP A 43 14.85 5.45 -5.10
CA ASP A 43 15.13 4.05 -5.40
C ASP A 43 15.41 3.86 -6.89
N GLN A 44 14.70 4.54 -7.79
CA GLN A 44 15.02 4.56 -9.22
C GLN A 44 16.45 5.07 -9.48
N ALA A 45 16.84 6.17 -8.83
CA ALA A 45 18.20 6.71 -8.95
C ALA A 45 19.27 5.73 -8.43
N LYS A 46 18.99 4.97 -7.36
CA LYS A 46 19.88 3.92 -6.87
C LYS A 46 19.99 2.74 -7.83
N ILE A 47 18.89 2.34 -8.45
CA ILE A 47 18.86 1.27 -9.46
C ILE A 47 19.74 1.66 -10.66
N GLU A 48 19.53 2.86 -11.19
CA GLU A 48 20.29 3.38 -12.34
C GLU A 48 21.79 3.53 -12.03
N ALA A 49 22.13 3.87 -10.79
CA ALA A 49 23.51 3.95 -10.33
C ALA A 49 24.12 2.59 -9.94
N GLY A 50 23.38 1.48 -10.00
CA GLY A 50 23.82 0.16 -9.54
C GLY A 50 24.06 0.08 -8.02
N LYS A 51 23.47 0.98 -7.23
CA LYS A 51 23.63 1.12 -5.78
C LYS A 51 22.44 0.61 -4.97
N LEU A 52 21.48 -0.06 -5.61
CA LEU A 52 20.34 -0.62 -4.89
C LEU A 52 20.79 -1.86 -4.10
N GLU A 53 20.84 -1.73 -2.79
CA GLU A 53 21.04 -2.86 -1.88
C GLU A 53 19.69 -3.38 -1.38
N LEU A 54 19.40 -4.65 -1.66
CA LEU A 54 18.23 -5.32 -1.13
C LEU A 54 18.52 -5.86 0.27
N LYS A 55 17.63 -5.55 1.22
CA LYS A 55 17.72 -6.10 2.57
C LYS A 55 16.84 -7.34 2.68
N PHE A 56 17.48 -8.51 2.58
CA PHE A 56 16.82 -9.80 2.72
C PHE A 56 16.57 -10.13 4.19
N VAL A 57 15.30 -10.28 4.55
CA VAL A 57 14.84 -10.74 5.85
C VAL A 57 13.80 -11.84 5.67
N VAL A 58 13.61 -12.65 6.73
CA VAL A 58 12.51 -13.61 6.77
C VAL A 58 11.23 -12.86 7.13
N PHE A 59 10.18 -12.99 6.32
CA PHE A 59 8.88 -12.37 6.60
C PHE A 59 7.72 -13.29 6.21
N ASP A 60 6.55 -13.06 6.82
CA ASP A 60 5.31 -13.76 6.46
C ASP A 60 4.64 -13.05 5.27
N LEU A 61 4.55 -13.77 4.15
CA LEU A 61 3.97 -13.27 2.92
C LEU A 61 2.48 -12.96 3.08
N ARG A 62 1.75 -13.79 3.85
CA ARG A 62 0.29 -13.72 3.97
C ARG A 62 -0.12 -12.48 4.76
N THR A 63 0.63 -12.10 5.80
CA THR A 63 0.41 -10.86 6.54
C THR A 63 0.44 -9.62 5.64
N ILE A 64 1.40 -9.55 4.71
CA ILE A 64 1.47 -8.41 3.78
C ILE A 64 0.27 -8.38 2.82
N LEU A 65 -0.19 -9.55 2.39
CA LEU A 65 -1.36 -9.66 1.51
C LEU A 65 -2.66 -9.34 2.24
N ASP A 66 -2.80 -9.70 3.51
CA ASP A 66 -3.96 -9.37 4.35
C ASP A 66 -4.05 -7.87 4.65
N ASP A 67 -2.92 -7.24 4.99
CA ASP A 67 -2.79 -5.78 5.10
C ASP A 67 -3.26 -5.07 3.82
N MET A 68 -2.86 -5.64 2.69
CA MET A 68 -3.14 -5.11 1.37
C MET A 68 -4.64 -5.24 1.04
N LEU A 69 -5.25 -6.40 1.29
CA LEU A 69 -6.70 -6.59 1.14
C LEU A 69 -7.49 -5.57 1.95
N SER A 70 -7.06 -5.34 3.19
CA SER A 70 -7.67 -4.36 4.08
C SER A 70 -7.57 -2.93 3.51
N LEU A 71 -6.39 -2.56 3.02
CA LEU A 71 -6.12 -1.24 2.41
C LEU A 71 -7.02 -0.93 1.19
N PHE A 72 -7.32 -1.93 0.36
CA PHE A 72 -8.13 -1.74 -0.85
C PHE A 72 -9.61 -2.04 -0.67
N SER A 73 -10.02 -2.57 0.49
CA SER A 73 -11.39 -3.04 0.74
C SER A 73 -12.45 -1.96 0.47
N GLU A 74 -12.29 -0.75 0.99
CA GLU A 74 -13.22 0.36 0.80
C GLU A 74 -13.25 0.85 -0.65
N LYS A 75 -12.07 0.95 -1.29
CA LYS A 75 -11.92 1.40 -2.68
C LYS A 75 -12.53 0.40 -3.67
N CYS A 76 -12.43 -0.89 -3.37
CA CYS A 76 -13.07 -1.95 -4.15
C CYS A 76 -14.59 -1.94 -3.96
N LYS A 77 -15.07 -1.78 -2.72
CA LYS A 77 -16.50 -1.66 -2.40
C LYS A 77 -17.16 -0.49 -3.14
N SER A 78 -16.56 0.70 -3.11
CA SER A 78 -17.11 1.89 -3.79
C SER A 78 -17.16 1.76 -5.31
N LYS A 79 -16.34 0.87 -5.90
CA LYS A 79 -16.33 0.55 -7.33
C LYS A 79 -17.14 -0.70 -7.70
N GLY A 80 -17.72 -1.41 -6.73
CA GLY A 80 -18.39 -2.70 -6.99
C GLY A 80 -17.46 -3.82 -7.46
N VAL A 81 -16.16 -3.71 -7.21
CA VAL A 81 -15.15 -4.71 -7.61
C VAL A 81 -14.88 -5.65 -6.44
N LYS A 82 -14.81 -6.96 -6.71
CA LYS A 82 -14.36 -7.95 -5.71
C LYS A 82 -12.85 -8.14 -5.82
N LEU A 83 -12.16 -8.00 -4.70
CA LEU A 83 -10.74 -8.31 -4.58
C LEU A 83 -10.58 -9.54 -3.69
N ALA A 84 -9.80 -10.51 -4.16
CA ALA A 84 -9.47 -11.73 -3.42
C ALA A 84 -7.99 -12.07 -3.63
N VAL A 85 -7.40 -12.69 -2.61
CA VAL A 85 -6.02 -13.21 -2.67
C VAL A 85 -6.08 -14.72 -2.56
N PHE A 86 -5.30 -15.39 -3.41
CA PHE A 86 -5.05 -16.83 -3.32
C PHE A 86 -3.55 -17.06 -3.25
N VAL A 87 -3.12 -17.78 -2.21
CA VAL A 87 -1.72 -18.21 -2.04
C VAL A 87 -1.71 -19.73 -1.99
N SER A 88 -1.00 -20.37 -2.91
CA SER A 88 -0.89 -21.83 -2.93
C SER A 88 -0.23 -22.36 -1.65
N ASP A 89 -0.70 -23.51 -1.16
CA ASP A 89 -0.09 -24.22 -0.02
C ASP A 89 1.35 -24.68 -0.30
N LYS A 90 1.76 -24.73 -1.57
CA LYS A 90 3.15 -25.00 -1.97
C LYS A 90 4.09 -23.85 -1.60
N ILE A 91 3.57 -22.64 -1.34
CA ILE A 91 4.37 -21.49 -0.94
C ILE A 91 4.56 -21.50 0.58
N PRO A 92 5.81 -21.52 1.08
CA PRO A 92 6.11 -21.45 2.50
C PRO A 92 5.38 -20.30 3.21
N LYS A 93 5.08 -20.47 4.50
CA LYS A 93 4.50 -19.38 5.32
C LYS A 93 5.43 -18.17 5.39
N ARG A 94 6.72 -18.42 5.54
CA ARG A 94 7.75 -17.40 5.59
C ARG A 94 8.69 -17.51 4.40
N VAL A 95 9.01 -16.37 3.80
CA VAL A 95 9.91 -16.27 2.65
C VAL A 95 11.05 -15.31 2.97
N VAL A 96 12.15 -15.40 2.22
CA VAL A 96 13.30 -14.49 2.34
C VAL A 96 13.20 -13.43 1.25
N GLY A 97 13.25 -12.17 1.63
CA GLY A 97 13.11 -11.04 0.71
C GLY A 97 13.07 -9.70 1.43
N GLU A 98 12.76 -8.65 0.69
CA GLU A 98 12.55 -7.33 1.26
C GLU A 98 11.04 -7.02 1.37
N PRO A 99 10.44 -7.10 2.57
CA PRO A 99 8.99 -7.01 2.74
C PRO A 99 8.43 -5.65 2.30
N GLY A 100 9.19 -4.56 2.49
CA GLY A 100 8.80 -3.21 2.08
C GLY A 100 8.63 -3.10 0.57
N LYS A 101 9.64 -3.53 -0.20
CA LYS A 101 9.58 -3.55 -1.67
C LYS A 101 8.51 -4.50 -2.18
N PHE A 102 8.35 -5.67 -1.56
CA PHE A 102 7.27 -6.59 -1.92
C PHE A 102 5.89 -5.93 -1.75
N LYS A 103 5.62 -5.34 -0.58
CA LYS A 103 4.37 -4.62 -0.29
C LYS A 103 4.12 -3.49 -1.30
N GLN A 104 5.15 -2.71 -1.62
CA GLN A 104 5.08 -1.62 -2.58
C GLN A 104 4.74 -2.11 -3.99
N ILE A 105 5.42 -3.14 -4.48
CA ILE A 105 5.16 -3.73 -5.81
C ILE A 105 3.71 -4.20 -5.89
N ILE A 106 3.25 -5.01 -4.93
CA ILE A 106 1.87 -5.53 -4.94
C ILE A 106 0.84 -4.40 -4.83
N THR A 107 1.08 -3.41 -3.97
CA THR A 107 0.20 -2.25 -3.80
C THR A 107 0.07 -1.47 -5.10
N ASN A 108 1.17 -1.25 -5.83
CA ASN A 108 1.17 -0.55 -7.11
C ASN A 108 0.42 -1.35 -8.18
N LEU A 109 0.69 -2.65 -8.29
CA LEU A 109 0.04 -3.51 -9.26
C LEU A 109 -1.48 -3.53 -9.08
N VAL A 110 -1.95 -3.83 -7.87
CA VAL A 110 -3.40 -3.91 -7.61
C VAL A 110 -4.04 -2.52 -7.58
N GLY A 111 -3.34 -1.50 -7.09
CA GLY A 111 -3.81 -0.13 -7.14
C GLY A 111 -4.09 0.32 -8.58
N ASN A 112 -3.24 -0.07 -9.52
CA ASN A 112 -3.46 0.13 -10.94
C ASN A 112 -4.61 -0.71 -11.47
N SER A 113 -4.71 -2.00 -11.12
CA SER A 113 -5.84 -2.86 -11.51
C SER A 113 -7.18 -2.27 -11.06
N VAL A 114 -7.34 -1.92 -9.78
CA VAL A 114 -8.57 -1.32 -9.23
C VAL A 114 -8.86 0.05 -9.84
N LYS A 115 -7.83 0.83 -10.21
CA LYS A 115 -8.03 2.11 -10.92
C LYS A 115 -8.64 1.87 -12.30
N VAL A 116 -8.13 0.89 -13.05
CA VAL A 116 -8.55 0.56 -14.43
C VAL A 116 -9.85 -0.24 -14.49
N SER A 117 -10.15 -1.06 -13.48
CA SER A 117 -11.42 -1.80 -13.35
C SER A 117 -12.60 -0.85 -13.16
N GLY A 118 -13.10 -0.32 -14.28
CA GLY A 118 -14.36 0.38 -14.44
C GLY A 118 -15.23 -0.25 -15.53
N LEU A 119 -14.96 -1.52 -15.89
CA LEU A 119 -15.76 -2.27 -16.86
C LEU A 119 -16.75 -3.19 -16.11
N PRO A 120 -18.06 -3.13 -16.41
CA PRO A 120 -19.11 -3.82 -15.66
C PRO A 120 -19.22 -5.34 -15.90
N TYR A 121 -18.17 -6.04 -16.34
CA TYR A 121 -18.28 -7.47 -16.65
C TYR A 121 -17.02 -8.26 -16.28
N LEU A 122 -17.01 -8.80 -15.07
CA LEU A 122 -16.35 -10.07 -14.76
C LEU A 122 -17.40 -10.96 -14.08
N HIS A 123 -18.30 -11.48 -14.91
CA HIS A 123 -19.17 -12.58 -14.53
C HIS A 123 -18.27 -13.79 -14.25
N SER A 124 -18.35 -14.28 -13.03
CA SER A 124 -18.10 -15.65 -12.58
C SER A 124 -17.63 -16.64 -13.66
N PHE A 125 -16.34 -16.97 -13.65
CA PHE A 125 -15.85 -18.27 -14.12
C PHE A 125 -14.96 -18.87 -13.04
N TRP A 126 -15.62 -19.61 -12.14
CA TRP A 126 -15.02 -20.70 -11.37
C TRP A 126 -16.06 -21.83 -11.40
N HIS A 127 -15.87 -22.76 -12.32
CA HIS A 127 -16.30 -24.15 -12.18
C HIS A 127 -15.04 -24.98 -12.03
#